data_AF-A0A2V8E828-F1
#
_entry.id   AF-A0A2V8E828-F1
#
_cell.length_a   1.000
_cell.length_b   1.000
_cell.length_c   1.000
_cell.angle_alpha   90.00
_cell.angle_beta   90.00
_cell.angle_gamma   90.00
#
_symmetry.space_group_name_H-M   'P 1'
#
loop_
_entity.id
_entity.type
_entity.pdbx_description
1 polymer ?
#
loop_
_entity_poly.entity_id
_entity_poly.type
_entity_poly.pdbx_seq_one_letter_code
_entity_poly.pdbx_strand_id
1 'polypeptide(L)'
;MTFSIDGARQESYEQYRQRGRLDVALATLRGMADEKRRSGRDLPYLNWRYILFKWNDSDEEMSLARQMAAEVGVDRLCWEITDHPEDSFSRRFVPGSSDFLAIKRETWDDSNLGNAIPGATPRARIEIGTLLPRLPVIAPRRRGVSLRARVHNLSSRAFPATATYGRRLVRLGAQLCSAEGTLINLDYARADLPGHLAPGSSVDIRLPLPALEQRGRYQLKFDLVNEGVDWFERCGSDTTIRPFWII
;
A
#
# COMPACT_ATOMS: atom_id res chain seq x y z
N MET A 1 -0.41 -1.36 15.84
CA MET A 1 0.14 -2.41 16.72
C MET A 1 0.68 -3.52 15.84
N THR A 2 1.87 -4.00 16.18
CA THR A 2 2.51 -5.10 15.45
C THR A 2 2.55 -6.33 16.35
N PHE A 3 2.14 -7.47 15.82
CA PHE A 3 2.20 -8.77 16.46
C PHE A 3 3.25 -9.59 15.73
N SER A 4 4.29 -10.00 16.45
CA SER A 4 5.33 -10.86 15.89
C SER A 4 5.00 -12.31 16.21
N ILE A 5 4.47 -13.01 15.22
CA ILE A 5 4.07 -14.42 15.31
C ILE A 5 4.74 -15.15 14.16
N ASP A 6 5.77 -15.93 14.44
CA ASP A 6 6.72 -16.44 13.44
C ASP A 6 6.49 -17.94 13.16
N GLY A 7 5.25 -18.28 12.84
CA GLY A 7 4.81 -19.64 12.54
C GLY A 7 3.29 -19.68 12.29
N ALA A 8 2.85 -20.54 11.40
CA ALA A 8 1.45 -20.87 11.14
C ALA A 8 1.05 -22.24 11.74
N ARG A 9 2.03 -23.02 12.21
CA ARG A 9 1.88 -24.28 12.94
C ARG A 9 2.59 -24.20 14.29
N GLN A 10 2.14 -24.97 15.27
CA GLN A 10 2.75 -24.94 16.61
C GLN A 10 4.22 -25.37 16.54
N GLU A 11 4.52 -26.39 15.75
CA GLU A 11 5.86 -26.96 15.58
C GLU A 11 6.85 -25.99 14.93
N SER A 12 6.38 -25.12 14.03
CA SER A 12 7.22 -24.09 13.40
C SER A 12 7.37 -22.86 14.29
N TYR A 13 6.29 -22.47 14.98
CA TYR A 13 6.24 -21.30 15.86
C TYR A 13 7.17 -21.45 17.06
N GLU A 14 7.17 -22.61 17.72
CA GLU A 14 7.89 -22.82 18.98
C GLU A 14 9.41 -22.93 18.83
N GLN A 15 9.92 -23.16 17.62
CA GLN A 15 11.37 -23.22 17.37
C GLN A 15 12.04 -21.87 17.64
N TYR A 16 11.43 -20.79 17.18
CA TYR A 16 11.93 -19.44 17.45
C TYR A 16 11.30 -18.85 18.71
N ARG A 17 9.98 -18.97 18.86
CA ARG A 17 9.25 -18.49 20.03
C ARG A 17 9.26 -19.57 21.10
N GLN A 18 10.42 -19.75 21.73
CA GLN A 18 10.62 -20.79 22.75
C GLN A 18 9.53 -20.75 23.83
N ARG A 19 8.89 -21.90 24.09
CA ARG A 19 7.74 -22.05 25.01
C ARG A 19 6.49 -21.27 24.59
N GLY A 20 6.48 -20.74 23.37
CA GLY A 20 5.36 -20.03 22.79
C GLY A 20 4.21 -20.97 22.47
N ARG A 21 3.00 -20.48 22.66
CA ARG A 21 1.77 -21.14 22.27
C ARG A 21 1.09 -20.37 21.14
N LEU A 22 1.09 -20.95 19.95
CA LEU A 22 0.58 -20.30 18.74
C LEU A 22 -0.92 -19.99 18.88
N ASP A 23 -1.69 -20.91 19.45
CA ASP A 23 -3.12 -20.75 19.66
C ASP A 23 -3.45 -19.54 20.55
N VAL A 24 -2.68 -19.33 21.63
CA VAL A 24 -2.81 -18.17 22.52
C VAL A 24 -2.43 -16.87 21.80
N ALA A 25 -1.35 -16.88 21.02
CA ALA A 25 -0.91 -15.71 20.27
C ALA A 25 -1.95 -15.29 19.22
N LEU A 26 -2.48 -16.25 18.45
CA LEU A 26 -3.53 -16.01 17.46
C LEU A 26 -4.86 -15.63 18.11
N ALA A 27 -5.22 -16.21 19.25
CA ALA A 27 -6.41 -15.82 20.00
C ALA A 27 -6.32 -14.35 20.48
N THR A 28 -5.14 -13.91 20.91
CA THR A 28 -4.89 -12.52 21.31
C THR A 28 -5.05 -11.57 20.12
N LEU A 29 -4.46 -11.91 18.97
CA LEU A 29 -4.58 -11.14 17.74
C LEU A 29 -6.03 -11.06 17.25
N ARG A 30 -6.76 -12.18 17.30
CA ARG A 30 -8.19 -12.26 16.97
C ARG A 30 -9.04 -11.42 17.91
N GLY A 31 -8.83 -11.48 19.22
CA GLY A 31 -9.55 -10.64 20.17
C GLY A 31 -9.39 -9.15 19.88
N MET A 32 -8.21 -8.71 19.48
CA MET A 32 -7.96 -7.32 19.07
C MET A 32 -8.65 -6.95 17.75
N ALA A 33 -8.66 -7.86 16.77
CA ALA A 33 -9.35 -7.65 15.50
C ALA A 33 -10.88 -7.59 15.68
N ASP A 34 -11.43 -8.47 16.52
CA ASP A 34 -12.86 -8.51 16.84
C ASP A 34 -13.29 -7.25 17.60
N GLU A 35 -12.48 -6.78 18.56
CA GLU A 35 -12.76 -5.54 19.29
C GLU A 35 -12.72 -4.30 18.37
N LYS A 36 -11.73 -4.24 17.48
CA LYS A 36 -11.64 -3.18 16.46
C LYS A 36 -12.91 -3.17 15.58
N ARG A 37 -13.33 -4.34 15.12
CA ARG A 37 -14.53 -4.50 14.27
C ARG A 37 -15.81 -4.11 15.02
N ARG A 38 -15.98 -4.61 16.24
CA ARG A 38 -17.14 -4.34 17.11
C ARG A 38 -17.29 -2.86 17.46
N SER A 39 -16.16 -2.19 17.69
CA SER A 39 -16.14 -0.76 17.98
C SER A 39 -16.26 0.14 16.75
N GLY A 40 -16.19 -0.42 15.53
CA GLY A 40 -16.24 0.32 14.28
C GLY A 40 -15.06 1.29 14.08
N ARG A 41 -13.96 1.10 14.81
CA ARG A 41 -12.81 2.02 14.81
C ARG A 41 -11.83 1.68 13.68
N ASP A 42 -11.22 2.71 13.10
CA ASP A 42 -10.13 2.58 12.14
C ASP A 42 -8.80 2.17 12.80
N LEU A 43 -8.68 2.42 14.11
CA LEU A 43 -7.52 2.09 14.94
C LEU A 43 -7.84 1.06 16.04
N PRO A 44 -6.83 0.28 16.48
CA PRO A 44 -5.43 0.28 15.99
C PRO A 44 -5.27 -0.38 14.61
N TYR A 45 -4.24 0.01 13.86
CA TYR A 45 -3.81 -0.73 12.67
C TYR A 45 -3.07 -2.01 13.10
N LEU A 46 -3.60 -3.18 12.78
CA LEU A 46 -3.11 -4.50 13.18
C LEU A 46 -2.19 -5.07 12.10
N ASN A 47 -0.90 -5.15 12.41
CA ASN A 47 0.09 -5.76 11.54
C ASN A 47 0.59 -7.08 12.13
N TRP A 48 0.38 -8.19 11.44
CA TRP A 48 1.08 -9.43 11.72
C TRP A 48 2.41 -9.42 10.98
N ARG A 49 3.51 -9.35 11.74
CA ARG A 49 4.88 -9.49 11.24
C ARG A 49 5.36 -10.92 11.46
N TYR A 50 5.91 -11.53 10.42
CA TYR A 50 6.30 -12.94 10.41
C TYR A 50 7.73 -13.07 9.89
N ILE A 51 8.66 -13.48 10.74
CA ILE A 51 10.06 -13.73 10.36
C ILE A 51 10.18 -15.07 9.64
N LEU A 52 10.87 -15.06 8.49
CA LEU A 52 11.10 -16.27 7.68
C LEU A 52 12.41 -16.99 8.07
N PHE A 53 12.25 -18.22 8.55
CA PHE A 53 13.28 -19.19 8.92
C PHE A 53 13.14 -20.46 8.07
N LYS A 54 14.18 -21.30 8.03
CA LYS A 54 14.22 -22.55 7.23
C LYS A 54 13.07 -23.53 7.49
N TRP A 55 12.46 -23.48 8.68
CA TRP A 55 11.37 -24.38 9.09
C TRP A 55 9.97 -23.79 8.89
N ASN A 56 9.87 -22.52 8.48
CA ASN A 56 8.60 -21.82 8.38
C ASN A 56 8.42 -21.04 7.07
N ASP A 57 9.29 -21.29 6.09
CA ASP A 57 9.36 -20.60 4.79
C ASP A 57 8.87 -21.47 3.61
N SER A 58 8.18 -22.59 3.88
CA SER A 58 7.53 -23.40 2.85
C SER A 58 6.29 -22.71 2.29
N ASP A 59 5.90 -23.04 1.06
CA ASP A 59 4.70 -22.48 0.43
C ASP A 59 3.43 -22.83 1.20
N GLU A 60 3.36 -24.04 1.76
CA GLU A 60 2.23 -24.50 2.57
C GLU A 60 2.12 -23.73 3.90
N GLU A 61 3.25 -23.48 4.57
CA GLU A 61 3.29 -22.69 5.81
C GLU A 61 2.90 -21.24 5.54
N MET A 62 3.49 -20.61 4.52
CA MET A 62 3.19 -19.22 4.17
C MET A 62 1.75 -19.06 3.69
N SER A 63 1.22 -20.02 2.93
CA SER A 63 -0.19 -20.01 2.50
C SER A 63 -1.14 -20.13 3.69
N LEU A 64 -0.80 -20.98 4.67
CA LEU A 64 -1.56 -21.11 5.91
C LEU A 64 -1.55 -19.80 6.71
N ALA A 65 -0.40 -19.14 6.85
CA ALA A 65 -0.30 -17.82 7.50
C ALA A 65 -1.18 -16.77 6.80
N ARG A 66 -1.20 -16.75 5.46
CA ARG A 66 -2.07 -15.84 4.69
C ARG A 66 -3.56 -16.10 4.95
N GLN A 67 -3.95 -17.38 4.95
CA GLN A 67 -5.33 -17.79 5.26
C GLN A 67 -5.72 -17.34 6.67
N MET A 68 -4.90 -17.67 7.68
CA MET A 68 -5.14 -17.27 9.06
C MET A 68 -5.22 -15.75 9.21
N ALA A 69 -4.34 -14.99 8.56
CA ALA A 69 -4.37 -13.53 8.61
C ALA A 69 -5.66 -12.95 8.02
N ALA A 70 -6.15 -13.52 6.92
CA ALA A 70 -7.42 -13.14 6.31
C ALA A 70 -8.61 -13.48 7.21
N GLU A 71 -8.64 -14.69 7.80
CA GLU A 71 -9.71 -15.15 8.71
C GLU A 71 -9.77 -14.33 10.00
N VAL A 72 -8.61 -14.01 10.58
CA VAL A 72 -8.50 -13.15 11.76
C VAL A 72 -8.92 -11.71 11.41
N GLY A 73 -8.71 -11.28 10.16
CA GLY A 73 -9.06 -9.94 9.71
C GLY A 73 -8.06 -8.87 10.14
N VAL A 74 -6.77 -9.20 10.17
CA VAL A 74 -5.71 -8.20 10.43
C VAL A 74 -5.61 -7.19 9.29
N ASP A 75 -5.02 -6.03 9.52
CA ASP A 75 -4.86 -5.01 8.49
C ASP A 75 -3.75 -5.36 7.48
N ARG A 76 -2.68 -5.99 7.96
CA ARG A 76 -1.51 -6.37 7.15
C ARG A 76 -0.88 -7.65 7.68
N LEU A 77 -0.51 -8.54 6.77
CA LEU A 77 0.52 -9.56 7.00
C LEU A 77 1.77 -9.15 6.21
N CYS A 78 2.93 -9.25 6.83
CA CYS A 78 4.20 -8.95 6.17
C CYS A 78 5.31 -9.92 6.59
N TRP A 79 6.17 -10.25 5.64
CA TRP A 79 7.33 -11.09 5.88
C TRP A 79 8.52 -10.25 6.35
N GLU A 80 9.24 -10.73 7.35
CA GLU A 80 10.50 -10.14 7.79
C GLU A 80 11.63 -11.08 7.37
N ILE A 81 12.55 -10.56 6.57
CA ILE A 81 13.77 -11.28 6.19
C ILE A 81 14.81 -10.98 7.26
N THR A 82 15.45 -12.02 7.76
CA THR A 82 16.51 -11.90 8.77
C THR A 82 17.76 -12.61 8.30
N ASP A 83 18.89 -12.23 8.88
CA ASP A 83 20.19 -12.88 8.80
C ASP A 83 20.58 -13.53 10.14
N HIS A 84 19.71 -13.47 11.16
CA HIS A 84 19.96 -13.98 12.50
C HIS A 84 18.81 -14.88 13.02
N PRO A 85 19.13 -15.97 13.75
CA PRO A 85 20.46 -16.57 13.90
C PRO A 85 21.00 -17.15 12.58
N GLU A 86 22.32 -17.18 12.41
CA GLU A 86 23.01 -17.56 11.16
C GLU A 86 22.58 -18.95 10.62
N ASP A 87 22.34 -19.90 11.52
CA ASP A 87 21.95 -21.27 11.17
C ASP A 87 20.46 -21.44 10.91
N SER A 88 19.65 -20.38 11.10
CA SER A 88 18.20 -20.47 11.15
C SER A 88 17.48 -19.72 10.04
N PHE A 89 18.04 -18.60 9.57
CA PHE A 89 17.36 -17.75 8.60
C PHE A 89 17.07 -18.46 7.26
N SER A 90 15.97 -18.05 6.61
CA SER A 90 15.58 -18.60 5.31
C SER A 90 16.68 -18.36 4.27
N ARG A 91 17.13 -19.45 3.63
CA ARG A 91 18.08 -19.38 2.49
C ARG A 91 17.37 -19.18 1.15
N ARG A 92 16.04 -19.35 1.12
CA ARG A 92 15.18 -19.21 -0.06
C ARG A 92 14.97 -17.72 -0.38
N PHE A 93 14.64 -16.92 0.62
CA PHE A 93 14.27 -15.51 0.47
C PHE A 93 15.42 -14.52 0.69
N VAL A 94 16.65 -14.91 0.35
CA VAL A 94 17.82 -14.02 0.39
C VAL A 94 17.62 -12.85 -0.60
N PRO A 95 17.96 -11.60 -0.23
CA PRO A 95 17.82 -10.45 -1.12
C PRO A 95 18.45 -10.69 -2.50
N GLY A 96 17.64 -10.51 -3.55
CA GLY A 96 18.05 -10.73 -4.94
C GLY A 96 17.70 -12.11 -5.51
N SER A 97 17.28 -13.07 -4.69
CA SER A 97 16.77 -14.36 -5.19
C SER A 97 15.43 -14.19 -5.92
N SER A 98 15.07 -15.14 -6.80
CA SER A 98 13.77 -15.15 -7.48
C SER A 98 12.61 -15.23 -6.49
N ASP A 99 12.75 -16.02 -5.44
CA ASP A 99 11.75 -16.15 -4.38
C ASP A 99 11.57 -14.85 -3.60
N PHE A 100 12.68 -14.17 -3.25
CA PHE A 100 12.60 -12.85 -2.60
C PHE A 100 11.91 -11.84 -3.51
N LEU A 101 12.23 -11.81 -4.80
CA LEU A 101 11.58 -10.90 -5.76
C LEU A 101 10.08 -11.16 -5.87
N ALA A 102 9.64 -12.41 -5.76
CA ALA A 102 8.23 -12.79 -5.79
C ALA A 102 7.44 -12.24 -4.58
N ILE A 103 8.06 -12.21 -3.39
CA ILE A 103 7.44 -11.69 -2.17
C ILE A 103 7.91 -10.27 -1.80
N LYS A 104 8.71 -9.61 -2.64
CA LYS A 104 9.35 -8.34 -2.29
C LYS A 104 8.35 -7.30 -1.78
N ARG A 105 7.19 -7.20 -2.43
CA ARG A 105 6.11 -6.26 -2.05
C ARG A 105 5.30 -6.70 -0.83
N GLU A 106 5.67 -7.79 -0.19
CA GLU A 106 5.03 -8.33 1.00
C GLU A 106 5.97 -8.27 2.20
N THR A 107 7.24 -7.91 1.99
CA THR A 107 8.20 -7.79 3.06
C THR A 107 7.98 -6.51 3.88
N TRP A 108 8.42 -6.54 5.13
CA TRP A 108 8.35 -5.43 6.07
C TRP A 108 9.13 -4.22 5.57
N ASP A 109 10.32 -4.44 4.99
CA ASP A 109 11.28 -3.37 4.64
C ASP A 109 11.07 -2.74 3.26
N ASP A 110 10.31 -3.37 2.36
CA ASP A 110 10.14 -2.85 0.99
C ASP A 110 9.24 -1.60 0.94
N SER A 111 8.08 -1.68 1.58
CA SER A 111 7.13 -0.57 1.67
C SER A 111 6.21 -0.70 2.88
N ASN A 112 5.64 0.43 3.31
CA ASN A 112 4.65 0.44 4.40
C ASN A 112 3.23 0.05 3.97
N LEU A 113 3.03 -0.23 2.67
CA LEU A 113 1.74 -0.58 2.07
C LEU A 113 1.65 -2.03 1.58
N GLY A 114 2.80 -2.64 1.30
CA GLY A 114 2.91 -4.02 0.86
C GLY A 114 2.20 -5.01 1.79
N ASN A 115 1.51 -6.01 1.26
CA ASN A 115 0.68 -6.89 2.07
C ASN A 115 0.63 -8.32 1.50
N ALA A 116 0.97 -9.29 2.33
CA ALA A 116 0.92 -10.70 2.00
C ALA A 116 -0.51 -11.28 1.96
N ILE A 117 -1.51 -10.59 2.52
CA ILE A 117 -2.90 -11.04 2.36
C ILE A 117 -3.29 -10.89 0.89
N PRO A 118 -3.76 -11.96 0.20
CA PRO A 118 -4.08 -11.89 -1.22
C PRO A 118 -5.04 -10.74 -1.57
N GLY A 119 -4.65 -9.94 -2.56
CA GLY A 119 -5.40 -8.77 -3.02
C GLY A 119 -5.38 -7.56 -2.07
N ALA A 120 -4.84 -7.68 -0.86
CA ALA A 120 -4.87 -6.59 0.13
C ALA A 120 -3.80 -5.51 -0.11
N THR A 121 -2.78 -5.80 -0.93
CA THR A 121 -1.82 -4.79 -1.38
C THR A 121 -2.57 -3.73 -2.19
N PRO A 122 -2.44 -2.43 -1.85
CA PRO A 122 -3.12 -1.38 -2.58
C PRO A 122 -2.73 -1.35 -4.06
N ARG A 123 -3.74 -1.35 -4.93
CA ARG A 123 -3.62 -1.32 -6.38
C ARG A 123 -4.71 -0.44 -6.95
N ALA A 124 -4.33 0.52 -7.77
CA ALA A 124 -5.26 1.45 -8.38
C ALA A 124 -4.96 1.64 -9.87
N ARG A 125 -6.00 2.01 -10.62
CA ARG A 125 -5.87 2.57 -11.96
C ARG A 125 -6.44 3.97 -11.96
N ILE A 126 -5.72 4.90 -12.57
CA ILE A 126 -6.12 6.30 -12.67
C ILE A 126 -6.30 6.63 -14.15
N GLU A 127 -7.41 7.28 -14.49
CA GLU A 127 -7.67 7.76 -15.84
C GLU A 127 -7.89 9.27 -15.77
N ILE A 128 -7.12 10.03 -16.53
CA ILE A 128 -7.26 11.49 -16.58
C ILE A 128 -8.16 11.87 -17.75
N GLY A 129 -9.25 12.58 -17.45
CA GLY A 129 -10.20 13.09 -18.43
C GLY A 129 -9.60 14.21 -19.26
N THR A 130 -8.95 13.85 -20.36
CA THR A 130 -8.61 14.74 -21.47
C THR A 130 -9.43 14.37 -22.70
N LEU A 131 -9.65 15.31 -23.62
CA LEU A 131 -10.44 15.08 -24.85
C LEU A 131 -9.91 13.87 -25.65
N LEU A 132 -8.59 13.64 -25.59
CA LEU A 132 -7.91 12.44 -26.09
C LEU A 132 -6.82 12.02 -25.06
N PRO A 133 -6.55 10.71 -24.89
CA PRO A 133 -5.64 10.20 -23.86
C PRO A 133 -4.20 10.72 -23.91
N ARG A 134 -3.75 11.22 -25.07
CA ARG A 134 -2.37 11.69 -25.30
C ARG A 134 -2.22 13.20 -25.33
N LEU A 135 -3.33 13.95 -25.23
CA LEU A 135 -3.23 15.40 -25.25
C LEU A 135 -2.61 15.92 -23.95
N PRO A 136 -1.79 16.98 -24.03
CA PRO A 136 -1.28 17.65 -22.85
C PRO A 136 -2.43 18.24 -22.05
N VAL A 137 -2.28 18.24 -20.73
CA VAL A 137 -3.01 19.17 -19.88
C VAL A 137 -2.44 20.55 -20.16
N ILE A 138 -3.29 21.52 -20.50
CA ILE A 138 -2.86 22.89 -20.77
C ILE A 138 -3.42 23.80 -19.68
N ALA A 139 -2.56 24.62 -19.08
CA ALA A 139 -2.95 25.63 -18.12
C ALA A 139 -2.32 26.99 -18.44
N PRO A 140 -3.03 28.10 -18.20
CA PRO A 140 -2.43 29.43 -18.27
C PRO A 140 -1.46 29.65 -17.10
N ARG A 141 -0.50 30.55 -17.29
CA ARG A 141 0.31 31.08 -16.18
C ARG A 141 -0.57 31.69 -15.09
N ARG A 142 -0.12 31.60 -13.84
CA ARG A 142 -0.69 32.31 -12.67
C ARG A 142 -2.16 32.00 -12.37
N ARG A 143 -2.77 31.01 -13.04
CA ARG A 143 -4.13 30.55 -12.77
C ARG A 143 -4.18 29.02 -12.77
N GLY A 144 -4.73 28.46 -11.69
CA GLY A 144 -4.93 27.03 -11.55
C GLY A 144 -6.03 26.49 -12.47
N VAL A 145 -6.00 25.19 -12.73
CA VAL A 145 -7.02 24.48 -13.51
C VAL A 145 -7.49 23.26 -12.73
N SER A 146 -8.70 22.77 -13.00
CA SER A 146 -9.20 21.53 -12.39
C SER A 146 -9.21 20.42 -13.43
N LEU A 147 -8.66 19.27 -13.07
CA LEU A 147 -8.76 18.03 -13.84
C LEU A 147 -9.86 17.14 -13.30
N ARG A 148 -10.49 16.36 -14.18
CA ARG A 148 -11.30 15.21 -13.78
C ARG A 148 -10.44 13.96 -13.89
N ALA A 149 -10.39 13.17 -12.84
CA ALA A 149 -9.74 11.88 -12.83
C ALA A 149 -10.76 10.80 -12.43
N ARG A 150 -10.72 9.65 -13.08
CA ARG A 150 -11.44 8.45 -12.65
C ARG A 150 -10.46 7.51 -11.98
N VAL A 151 -10.74 7.16 -10.73
CA VAL A 151 -9.91 6.26 -9.93
C VAL A 151 -10.64 4.93 -9.77
N HIS A 152 -9.95 3.82 -10.02
CA HIS A 152 -10.44 2.47 -9.80
C HIS A 152 -9.68 1.81 -8.65
N ASN A 153 -10.40 1.16 -7.74
CA ASN A 153 -9.81 0.28 -6.74
C ASN A 153 -9.69 -1.14 -7.31
N LEU A 154 -8.46 -1.60 -7.50
CA LEU A 154 -8.14 -2.93 -8.02
C LEU A 154 -7.70 -3.90 -6.91
N SER A 155 -7.76 -3.47 -5.65
CA SER A 155 -7.43 -4.28 -4.49
C SER A 155 -8.71 -4.91 -3.88
N SER A 156 -8.53 -5.92 -3.03
CA SER A 156 -9.62 -6.55 -2.27
C SER A 156 -10.03 -5.76 -1.02
N ARG A 157 -9.39 -4.61 -0.75
CA ARG A 157 -9.69 -3.75 0.40
C ARG A 157 -10.22 -2.40 -0.04
N ALA A 158 -11.14 -1.84 0.72
CA ALA A 158 -11.63 -0.49 0.46
C ALA A 158 -10.52 0.55 0.67
N PHE A 159 -10.52 1.62 -0.11
CA PHE A 159 -9.70 2.80 0.15
C PHE A 159 -10.44 3.72 1.12
N PRO A 160 -9.89 3.97 2.33
CA PRO A 160 -10.55 4.83 3.29
C PRO A 160 -10.55 6.29 2.82
N ALA A 161 -11.70 6.97 2.78
CA ALA A 161 -11.74 8.41 2.46
C ALA A 161 -11.52 9.30 3.68
N THR A 162 -11.75 8.74 4.87
CA THR A 162 -11.66 9.42 6.16
C THR A 162 -10.84 8.59 7.13
N ALA A 163 -10.24 9.23 8.12
CA ALA A 163 -9.54 8.59 9.22
C ALA A 163 -9.54 9.48 10.47
N THR A 164 -9.55 8.88 11.65
CA THR A 164 -9.76 9.58 12.94
C THR A 164 -8.62 10.55 13.30
N TYR A 165 -7.42 10.34 12.78
CA TYR A 165 -6.22 11.12 13.13
C TYR A 165 -5.47 11.67 11.89
N GLY A 166 -6.18 11.80 10.76
CA GLY A 166 -5.65 12.42 9.54
C GLY A 166 -4.58 11.61 8.78
N ARG A 167 -4.28 10.38 9.21
CA ARG A 167 -3.42 9.42 8.51
C ARG A 167 -4.22 8.18 8.15
N ARG A 168 -3.75 7.41 7.17
CA ARG A 168 -4.41 6.18 6.69
C ARG A 168 -5.70 6.37 5.91
N LEU A 169 -6.02 7.59 5.53
CA LEU A 169 -6.97 7.88 4.46
C LEU A 169 -6.25 7.94 3.11
N VAL A 170 -6.96 7.67 2.03
CA VAL A 170 -6.45 7.65 0.67
C VAL A 170 -6.88 8.93 -0.05
N ARG A 171 -5.94 9.54 -0.77
CA ARG A 171 -6.18 10.71 -1.63
C ARG A 171 -5.60 10.48 -3.02
N LEU A 172 -6.15 11.18 -4.00
CA LEU A 172 -5.51 11.32 -5.30
C LEU A 172 -4.45 12.42 -5.21
N GLY A 173 -3.22 12.10 -5.58
CA GLY A 173 -2.12 13.06 -5.70
C GLY A 173 -1.74 13.33 -7.15
N ALA A 174 -1.20 14.52 -7.39
CA ALA A 174 -0.36 14.77 -8.55
C ALA A 174 1.01 15.25 -8.08
N GLN A 175 2.04 14.68 -8.68
CA GLN A 175 3.44 15.07 -8.54
C GLN A 175 3.81 15.87 -9.81
N LEU A 176 4.47 17.01 -9.64
CA LEU A 176 4.99 17.81 -10.74
C LEU A 176 6.41 17.38 -11.05
N CYS A 177 6.67 17.08 -12.32
CA CYS A 177 8.00 16.77 -12.83
C CYS A 177 8.38 17.72 -13.98
N SER A 178 9.68 17.82 -14.26
CA SER A 178 10.20 18.50 -15.44
C SER A 178 9.76 17.78 -16.73
N ALA A 179 10.05 18.37 -17.89
CA ALA A 179 9.77 17.73 -19.18
C ALA A 179 10.48 16.37 -19.33
N GLU A 180 11.65 16.23 -18.71
CA GLU A 180 12.50 15.04 -18.71
C GLU A 180 12.08 14.01 -17.64
N GLY A 181 11.09 14.33 -16.80
CA GLY A 181 10.57 13.45 -15.75
C GLY A 181 11.25 13.60 -14.38
N THR A 182 12.18 14.54 -14.21
CA THR A 182 12.79 14.85 -12.91
C THR A 182 11.73 15.43 -11.97
N LEU A 183 11.59 14.87 -10.77
CA LEU A 183 10.63 15.35 -9.78
C LEU A 183 10.96 16.80 -9.36
N ILE A 184 9.98 17.70 -9.50
CA ILE A 184 10.06 19.10 -9.06
C ILE A 184 9.30 19.28 -7.74
N ASN A 185 8.09 18.72 -7.64
CA ASN A 185 7.27 18.80 -6.43
C ASN A 185 6.44 17.52 -6.26
N LEU A 186 6.72 16.76 -5.20
CA LEU A 186 6.02 15.52 -4.85
C LEU A 186 4.55 15.76 -4.48
N ASP A 187 4.26 16.86 -3.80
CA ASP A 187 2.95 17.16 -3.23
C ASP A 187 2.24 18.29 -3.99
N TYR A 188 2.46 18.35 -5.31
CA TYR A 188 1.97 19.44 -6.15
C TYR A 188 0.46 19.63 -6.08
N ALA A 189 -0.32 18.54 -6.04
CA ALA A 189 -1.75 18.61 -5.79
C ALA A 189 -2.27 17.40 -5.01
N ARG A 190 -3.42 17.60 -4.34
CA ARG A 190 -4.18 16.59 -3.61
C ARG A 190 -5.68 16.78 -3.81
N ALA A 191 -6.42 15.68 -3.87
CA ALA A 191 -7.87 15.67 -3.80
C ALA A 191 -8.37 14.49 -2.97
N ASP A 192 -9.36 14.75 -2.13
CA ASP A 192 -10.00 13.74 -1.30
C ASP A 192 -10.88 12.80 -2.15
N LEU A 193 -10.96 11.54 -1.73
CA LEU A 193 -12.03 10.67 -2.19
C LEU A 193 -13.37 11.20 -1.65
N PRO A 194 -14.46 11.24 -2.44
CA PRO A 194 -15.75 11.72 -1.96
C PRO A 194 -16.41 10.75 -0.95
N GLY A 195 -15.90 9.53 -0.84
CA GLY A 195 -16.34 8.50 0.09
C GLY A 195 -15.43 7.27 -0.01
N HIS A 196 -15.57 6.33 0.93
CA HIS A 196 -14.80 5.08 0.92
C HIS A 196 -14.96 4.38 -0.44
N LEU A 197 -13.85 4.08 -1.11
CA LEU A 197 -13.90 3.43 -2.41
C LEU A 197 -13.82 1.91 -2.22
N ALA A 198 -14.95 1.22 -2.36
CA ALA A 198 -15.04 -0.22 -2.21
C ALA A 198 -14.17 -0.99 -3.22
N PRO A 199 -13.78 -2.25 -2.93
CA PRO A 199 -13.09 -3.12 -3.87
C PRO A 199 -13.80 -3.19 -5.23
N GLY A 200 -13.03 -3.16 -6.32
CA GLY A 200 -13.54 -3.23 -7.70
C GLY A 200 -14.33 -2.00 -8.17
N SER A 201 -14.61 -1.03 -7.30
CA SER A 201 -15.39 0.16 -7.62
C SER A 201 -14.52 1.28 -8.20
N SER A 202 -15.18 2.27 -8.80
CA SER A 202 -14.53 3.48 -9.31
C SER A 202 -15.25 4.76 -8.91
N VAL A 203 -14.53 5.88 -8.95
CA VAL A 203 -15.05 7.19 -8.60
C VAL A 203 -14.41 8.29 -9.43
N ASP A 204 -15.21 9.30 -9.80
CA ASP A 204 -14.74 10.51 -10.46
C ASP A 204 -14.37 11.57 -9.42
N ILE A 205 -13.16 12.10 -9.52
CA ILE A 205 -12.57 13.07 -8.59
C ILE A 205 -12.21 14.33 -9.38
N ARG A 206 -12.52 15.50 -8.81
CA ARG A 206 -12.01 16.77 -9.31
C ARG A 206 -10.72 17.09 -8.57
N LEU A 207 -9.63 17.21 -9.32
CA LEU A 207 -8.30 17.54 -8.81
C LEU A 207 -7.95 18.98 -9.19
N PRO A 208 -7.96 19.93 -8.24
CA PRO A 208 -7.47 21.27 -8.49
C PRO A 208 -5.94 21.24 -8.59
N LEU A 209 -5.41 21.75 -9.69
CA LEU A 209 -3.98 21.98 -9.88
C LEU A 209 -3.65 23.44 -9.56
N PRO A 210 -2.65 23.71 -8.70
CA PRO A 210 -2.16 25.05 -8.48
C PRO A 210 -1.68 25.72 -9.76
N ALA A 211 -1.54 27.05 -9.71
CA ALA A 211 -0.95 27.80 -10.80
C ALA A 211 0.58 27.64 -10.84
N LEU A 212 1.15 27.64 -12.04
CA LEU A 212 2.60 27.82 -12.23
C LEU A 212 2.90 29.18 -12.85
N GLU A 213 4.01 29.78 -12.44
CA GLU A 213 4.44 31.09 -12.96
C GLU A 213 5.25 30.98 -14.26
N GLN A 214 6.05 29.93 -14.37
CA GLN A 214 6.98 29.73 -15.47
C GLN A 214 6.26 29.03 -16.63
N ARG A 215 6.39 29.60 -17.83
CA ARG A 215 5.96 28.93 -19.07
C ARG A 215 6.88 27.77 -19.34
N GLY A 216 6.34 26.69 -19.88
CA GLY A 216 7.16 25.56 -20.24
C GLY A 216 6.38 24.26 -20.35
N ARG A 217 7.14 23.20 -20.60
CA ARG A 217 6.66 21.83 -20.63
C ARG A 217 7.07 21.14 -19.33
N TYR A 218 6.12 20.43 -18.75
CA TYR A 218 6.23 19.66 -17.53
C TYR A 218 5.56 18.30 -17.73
N GLN A 219 5.64 17.46 -16.71
CA GLN A 219 4.82 16.26 -16.60
C GLN A 219 4.07 16.27 -15.27
N LEU A 220 2.85 15.73 -15.28
CA LEU A 220 2.11 15.40 -14.08
C LEU A 220 2.07 13.90 -13.94
N LYS A 221 2.58 13.39 -12.81
CA LYS A 221 2.47 12.00 -12.41
C LYS A 221 1.39 11.87 -11.35
N PHE A 222 0.32 11.15 -11.68
CA PHE A 222 -0.81 10.91 -10.81
C PHE A 222 -0.65 9.55 -10.13
N ASP A 223 -0.78 9.54 -8.82
CA ASP A 223 -0.74 8.35 -7.99
C ASP A 223 -1.73 8.51 -6.83
N LEU A 224 -2.18 7.40 -6.25
CA LEU A 224 -2.87 7.44 -4.96
C LEU A 224 -1.85 7.45 -3.84
N VAL A 225 -2.18 8.17 -2.77
CA VAL A 225 -1.38 8.20 -1.56
C VAL A 225 -2.22 7.71 -0.40
N ASN A 226 -1.65 6.85 0.44
CA ASN A 226 -2.17 6.54 1.75
C ASN A 226 -1.51 7.52 2.74
N GLU A 227 -2.27 8.51 3.19
CA GLU A 227 -1.74 9.68 3.89
C GLU A 227 -0.98 9.31 5.17
N GLY A 228 0.23 9.87 5.29
CA GLY A 228 1.14 9.55 6.38
C GLY A 228 1.63 8.09 6.41
N VAL A 229 1.49 7.33 5.32
CA VAL A 229 2.03 5.98 5.18
C VAL A 229 2.97 5.90 3.98
N ASP A 230 2.42 5.94 2.75
CA ASP A 230 3.22 5.93 1.53
C ASP A 230 2.36 6.20 0.28
N TRP A 231 3.05 6.43 -0.84
CA TRP A 231 2.48 6.45 -2.18
C TRP A 231 2.24 5.03 -2.70
N PHE A 232 1.17 4.79 -3.46
CA PHE A 232 0.80 3.45 -3.93
C PHE A 232 1.84 2.88 -4.91
N GLU A 233 2.56 3.73 -5.65
CA GLU A 233 3.68 3.28 -6.48
C GLU A 233 4.76 2.54 -5.69
N ARG A 234 4.91 2.84 -4.39
CA ARG A 234 5.94 2.24 -3.53
C ARG A 234 5.66 0.78 -3.24
N CYS A 235 4.40 0.34 -3.25
CA CYS A 235 4.06 -1.07 -3.24
C CYS A 235 3.86 -1.66 -4.65
N GLY A 236 4.16 -0.90 -5.71
CA GLY A 236 4.10 -1.33 -7.11
C GLY A 236 2.75 -1.14 -7.80
N SER A 237 1.91 -0.19 -7.35
CA SER A 237 0.74 0.21 -8.12
C SER A 237 1.16 1.06 -9.32
N ASP A 238 0.43 0.92 -10.43
CA ASP A 238 0.68 1.75 -11.61
C ASP A 238 0.32 3.22 -11.34
N THR A 239 1.11 4.11 -11.95
CA THR A 239 0.86 5.56 -11.95
C THR A 239 0.46 6.01 -13.35
N THR A 240 -0.21 7.16 -13.44
CA THR A 240 -0.55 7.75 -14.73
C THR A 240 0.25 9.01 -14.96
N ILE A 241 0.89 9.13 -16.13
CA ILE A 241 1.65 10.32 -16.49
C ILE A 241 0.95 11.06 -17.63
N ARG A 242 0.89 12.39 -17.53
CA ARG A 242 0.41 13.29 -18.59
C ARG A 242 1.37 14.45 -18.83
N PRO A 243 1.65 14.82 -20.09
CA PRO A 243 2.31 16.08 -20.38
C PRO A 243 1.48 17.25 -19.83
N PHE A 244 2.15 18.26 -19.29
CA PHE A 244 1.53 19.43 -18.70
C PHE A 244 2.21 20.70 -19.23
N TRP A 245 1.47 21.53 -19.96
CA TRP A 245 2.01 22.70 -20.64
C TRP A 245 1.46 23.97 -20.02
N ILE A 246 2.37 24.86 -19.67
CA ILE A 246 2.03 26.19 -19.15
C ILE A 246 2.22 27.22 -20.28
N ILE A 247 1.10 27.84 -20.68
CA ILE A 247 1.02 28.85 -21.74
C ILE A 247 0.73 30.25 -21.21
#